data_AF-A0A7S2PYK0-F1
#
_entry.id   AF-A0A7S2PYK0-F1
#
_cell.length_a   1.000
_cell.length_b   1.000
_cell.length_c   1.000
_cell.angle_alpha   90.00
_cell.angle_beta   90.00
_cell.angle_gamma   90.00
#
_symmetry.space_group_name_H-M   'P 1'
#
loop_
_entity.id
_entity.type
_entity.pdbx_description
1 polymer ?
#
loop_
_entity_poly.entity_id
_entity_poly.type
_entity_poly.pdbx_seq_one_letter_code
_entity_poly.pdbx_strand_id
1 'polypeptide(L)'
;SLRDEDPTSAVRQYNLGAGEDRAIRKGDYVLAVGEVRGDAAAMSTALTASDRLEVLIQRPHVFEVTMEKRGQTTGLSLKFAPDGTTLLVEEVGEGAARRAGLCIEPGDRILCAGGVEGNAKDL
;
A
#
# COMPACT_ATOMS: atom_id res chain seq x y z
N SER A 1 -15.93 1.29 3.23
CA SER A 1 -15.39 1.92 4.45
C SER A 1 -15.03 0.79 5.42
N LEU A 2 -13.75 0.40 5.48
CA LEU A 2 -13.26 -0.45 6.56
C LEU A 2 -13.44 0.36 7.83
N ARG A 3 -14.19 -0.19 8.79
CA ARG A 3 -14.46 0.47 10.06
C ARG A 3 -13.13 0.54 10.81
N ASP A 4 -12.46 1.67 10.66
CA ASP A 4 -11.35 2.04 11.52
C ASP A 4 -11.91 1.95 12.96
N GLU A 5 -11.39 1.00 13.73
CA GLU A 5 -11.70 0.73 15.13
C GLU A 5 -12.94 -0.12 15.48
N ASP A 6 -13.14 -1.28 14.86
CA ASP A 6 -13.91 -2.33 15.53
C ASP A 6 -13.14 -2.79 16.80
N PRO A 7 -13.68 -2.53 18.02
CA PRO A 7 -13.00 -2.86 19.26
C PRO A 7 -12.77 -4.37 19.43
N THR A 8 -13.51 -5.19 18.69
CA THR A 8 -13.45 -6.65 18.72
C THR A 8 -12.54 -7.25 17.64
N SER A 9 -11.98 -6.44 16.73
CA SER A 9 -11.14 -6.92 15.64
C SER A 9 -9.87 -7.64 16.13
N ALA A 10 -9.49 -8.71 15.43
CA ALA A 10 -8.27 -9.47 15.72
C ALA A 10 -7.01 -8.59 15.66
N VAL A 11 -6.96 -7.64 14.72
CA VAL A 11 -5.87 -6.66 14.59
C VAL A 11 -5.75 -5.82 15.85
N ARG A 12 -6.87 -5.31 16.39
CA ARG A 12 -6.83 -4.49 17.60
C ARG A 12 -6.41 -5.31 18.82
N GLN A 13 -6.95 -6.52 18.98
CA GLN A 13 -6.56 -7.41 20.07
C GLN A 13 -5.06 -7.72 20.05
N TYR A 14 -4.49 -7.97 18.87
CA TYR A 14 -3.05 -8.14 18.69
C TYR A 14 -2.28 -6.85 19.05
N ASN A 15 -2.70 -5.70 18.53
CA ASN A 15 -2.02 -4.42 18.74
C ASN A 15 -2.00 -3.97 20.21
N LEU A 16 -2.96 -4.37 21.05
CA LEU A 16 -2.98 -4.03 22.48
C LEU A 16 -1.76 -4.60 23.25
N GLY A 17 -1.21 -5.72 22.79
CA GLY A 17 -0.02 -6.35 23.39
C GLY A 17 1.25 -6.18 22.57
N ALA A 18 1.17 -5.60 21.37
CA ALA A 18 2.31 -5.45 20.47
C ALA A 18 3.08 -4.16 20.77
N GLY A 19 4.41 -4.22 20.64
CA GLY A 19 5.25 -3.03 20.60
C GLY A 19 4.96 -2.18 19.36
N GLU A 20 5.41 -0.92 19.37
CA GLU A 20 5.17 0.04 18.29
C GLU A 20 5.67 -0.47 16.92
N ASP A 21 6.82 -1.13 16.92
CA ASP A 21 7.49 -1.75 15.78
C ASP A 21 6.73 -2.95 15.20
N ARG A 22 5.86 -3.57 16.01
CA ARG A 22 5.11 -4.79 15.65
C ARG A 22 3.63 -4.57 15.47
N ALA A 23 3.07 -3.45 15.93
CA ALA A 23 1.67 -3.13 15.77
C ALA A 23 1.31 -3.01 14.28
N ILE A 24 0.23 -3.66 13.84
CA ILE A 24 -0.27 -3.62 12.46
C ILE A 24 -0.98 -2.29 12.23
N ARG A 25 -0.70 -1.63 11.10
CA ARG A 25 -1.23 -0.32 10.75
C ARG A 25 -1.83 -0.31 9.36
N LYS A 26 -2.74 0.63 9.12
CA LYS A 26 -3.21 0.93 7.76
C LYS A 26 -2.01 1.28 6.89
N GLY A 27 -1.95 0.69 5.69
CA GLY A 27 -0.83 0.85 4.77
C GLY A 27 0.25 -0.24 4.89
N ASP A 28 0.24 -1.07 5.94
CA ASP A 28 1.10 -2.24 6.00
C ASP A 28 0.68 -3.28 4.94
N TYR A 29 1.64 -3.99 4.35
CA TYR A 29 1.40 -5.05 3.37
C TYR A 29 1.39 -6.42 4.04
N VAL A 30 0.41 -7.23 3.65
CA VAL A 30 0.39 -8.66 3.95
C VAL A 30 1.22 -9.39 2.89
N LEU A 31 2.36 -9.95 3.30
CA LEU A 31 3.24 -10.74 2.44
C LEU A 31 2.91 -12.24 2.45
N ALA A 32 2.36 -12.73 3.56
CA ALA A 32 2.02 -14.13 3.73
C ALA A 32 0.89 -14.31 4.76
N VAL A 33 0.12 -15.39 4.59
CA VAL A 33 -0.86 -15.89 5.57
C VAL A 33 -0.59 -17.38 5.76
N GLY A 34 0.02 -17.74 6.89
CA GLY A 34 0.64 -19.04 7.10
C GLY A 34 1.66 -19.34 6.00
N GLU A 35 1.46 -20.47 5.32
CA GLU A 35 2.30 -20.91 4.19
C GLU A 35 1.92 -20.27 2.84
N VAL A 36 0.80 -19.54 2.76
CA VAL A 36 0.31 -18.96 1.50
C VAL A 36 0.96 -17.60 1.24
N ARG A 37 1.55 -17.42 0.05
CA ARG A 37 2.25 -16.20 -0.39
C ARG A 37 1.98 -15.89 -1.86
N GLY A 38 2.15 -14.63 -2.25
CA GLY A 38 2.20 -14.20 -3.66
C GLY A 38 0.85 -14.12 -4.39
N ASP A 39 -0.18 -14.84 -3.93
CA ASP A 39 -1.53 -14.78 -4.48
C ASP A 39 -2.49 -14.13 -3.48
N ALA A 40 -3.01 -12.94 -3.82
CA ALA A 40 -3.88 -12.19 -2.94
C ALA A 40 -5.24 -12.87 -2.68
N ALA A 41 -5.77 -13.63 -3.65
CA ALA A 41 -7.04 -14.33 -3.50
C ALA A 41 -6.90 -15.56 -2.60
N ALA A 42 -5.80 -16.31 -2.77
CA ALA A 42 -5.47 -17.44 -1.91
C ALA A 42 -5.16 -16.98 -0.48
N MET A 43 -4.40 -15.88 -0.31
CA MET A 43 -4.15 -15.28 1.01
C MET A 43 -5.45 -14.80 1.67
N SER A 44 -6.35 -14.15 0.92
CA SER A 44 -7.68 -13.76 1.41
C SER A 44 -8.51 -14.96 1.87
N THR A 45 -8.45 -16.07 1.12
CA THR A 45 -9.13 -17.31 1.49
C THR A 45 -8.52 -17.94 2.75
N ALA A 46 -7.20 -17.92 2.89
CA ALA A 46 -6.51 -18.41 4.09
C ALA A 46 -6.84 -17.57 5.33
N LEU A 47 -6.99 -16.24 5.18
CA LEU A 47 -7.39 -15.32 6.25
C LEU A 47 -8.77 -15.65 6.81
N THR A 48 -9.72 -16.03 5.96
CA THR A 48 -11.11 -16.29 6.37
C THR A 48 -11.35 -17.72 6.85
N ALA A 49 -10.49 -18.67 6.47
CA ALA A 49 -10.65 -20.08 6.80
C ALA A 49 -10.02 -20.51 8.14
N SER A 50 -9.19 -19.66 8.76
CA SER A 50 -8.35 -20.05 9.90
C SER A 50 -8.77 -19.37 11.21
N ASP A 51 -8.97 -20.16 12.27
CA ASP A 51 -9.24 -19.64 13.63
C ASP A 51 -7.99 -19.00 14.29
N ARG A 52 -6.80 -19.42 13.84
CA ARG A 52 -5.51 -18.86 14.26
C ARG A 52 -4.74 -18.40 13.03
N LEU A 53 -4.32 -17.14 13.04
CA LEU A 53 -3.61 -16.52 11.93
C LEU A 53 -2.14 -16.28 12.28
N GLU A 54 -1.26 -16.74 11.39
CA GLU A 54 0.12 -16.30 11.31
C GLU A 54 0.24 -15.46 10.05
N VAL A 55 0.66 -14.20 10.19
CA VAL A 55 0.70 -13.26 9.07
C VAL A 55 2.06 -12.61 9.02
N LEU A 56 2.68 -12.63 7.84
CA LEU A 56 3.91 -11.87 7.60
C LEU A 56 3.53 -10.49 7.09
N ILE A 57 3.89 -9.46 7.85
CA ILE A 57 3.58 -8.07 7.56
C ILE A 57 4.85 -7.32 7.19
N GLN A 58 4.77 -6.45 6.18
CA GLN A 58 5.82 -5.51 5.82
C GLN A 58 5.30 -4.08 5.87
N ARG A 59 5.99 -3.24 6.65
CA ARG A 59 5.71 -1.80 6.69
C ARG A 59 6.44 -1.09 5.53
N PRO A 60 5.74 -0.34 4.66
CA PRO A 60 6.41 0.48 3.66
C PRO A 60 7.24 1.58 4.30
N HIS A 61 8.34 1.92 3.63
CA HIS A 61 9.00 3.20 3.81
C HIS A 61 8.25 4.25 2.97
N VAL A 62 7.69 5.28 3.62
CA VAL A 62 6.93 6.34 2.96
C VAL A 62 7.81 7.59 2.87
N PHE A 63 7.84 8.21 1.70
CA PHE A 63 8.58 9.44 1.45
C PHE A 63 7.79 10.36 0.51
N GLU A 64 8.08 11.66 0.59
CA GLU A 64 7.44 12.68 -0.24
C GLU A 64 8.31 13.03 -1.44
N VAL A 65 7.65 13.27 -2.57
CA VAL A 65 8.28 13.63 -3.84
C VAL A 65 7.62 14.88 -4.39
N THR A 66 8.42 15.92 -4.63
CA THR A 66 7.99 17.11 -5.38
C THR A 66 8.62 17.10 -6.76
N MET A 67 7.82 17.25 -7.81
CA MET A 67 8.31 17.31 -9.20
C MET A 67 7.63 18.42 -9.99
N GLU A 68 8.40 19.11 -10.82
CA GLU A 68 7.90 20.13 -11.74
C GLU A 68 7.71 19.56 -13.15
N LYS A 69 6.48 19.61 -13.66
CA LYS A 69 6.17 19.10 -15.01
C LYS A 69 6.82 19.92 -16.12
N ARG A 70 6.93 21.25 -15.99
CA ARG A 70 7.50 22.19 -16.99
C ARG A 70 7.03 21.91 -18.44
N GLY A 71 5.73 21.59 -18.60
CA GLY A 71 5.14 21.26 -19.90
C GLY A 71 5.38 19.83 -20.40
N GLN A 72 6.01 18.96 -19.60
CA GLN A 72 6.25 17.55 -19.92
C GLN A 72 5.31 16.62 -19.13
N THR A 73 5.19 15.37 -19.58
CA THR A 73 4.48 14.32 -18.86
C THR A 73 5.21 13.99 -17.54
N THR A 74 4.51 13.31 -16.62
CA THR A 74 5.16 12.78 -15.40
C THR A 74 6.17 11.70 -15.75
N GLY A 75 5.96 10.94 -16.82
CA GLY A 75 6.74 9.75 -17.16
C GLY A 75 6.37 8.54 -16.30
N LEU A 76 5.23 8.56 -15.60
CA LEU A 76 4.74 7.44 -14.80
C LEU A 76 3.60 6.73 -15.52
N SER A 77 3.74 5.42 -15.71
CA SER A 77 2.62 4.54 -16.04
C SER A 77 2.03 4.01 -14.74
N LEU A 78 0.72 4.22 -14.53
CA LEU A 78 0.04 3.92 -13.28
C LEU A 78 -1.06 2.90 -13.48
N LYS A 79 -1.19 1.97 -12.53
CA LYS A 79 -2.29 1.01 -12.44
C LYS A 79 -3.00 1.12 -11.12
N PHE A 80 -4.30 0.92 -11.12
CA PHE A 80 -5.09 0.92 -9.91
C PHE A 80 -6.25 -0.07 -9.97
N ALA A 81 -6.68 -0.53 -8.80
CA ALA A 81 -7.94 -1.23 -8.67
C ALA A 81 -9.06 -0.19 -8.50
N PRO A 82 -10.27 -0.40 -9.06
CA PRO A 82 -11.39 0.54 -8.93
C PRO A 82 -11.78 0.91 -7.49
N ASP A 83 -11.50 0.01 -6.54
CA ASP A 83 -11.72 0.18 -5.10
C ASP A 83 -10.41 0.25 -4.30
N GLY A 84 -9.28 0.41 -4.99
CA GLY A 84 -7.97 0.58 -4.37
C GLY A 84 -7.82 1.95 -3.71
N THR A 85 -6.90 2.07 -2.76
CA THR A 85 -6.58 3.33 -2.07
C THR A 85 -5.23 3.92 -2.48
N THR A 86 -4.61 3.36 -3.52
CA THR A 86 -3.26 3.68 -3.95
C THR A 86 -3.11 3.48 -5.46
N LEU A 87 -2.22 4.23 -6.12
CA LEU A 87 -1.80 3.96 -7.50
C LEU A 87 -0.50 3.15 -7.50
N LEU A 88 -0.42 2.07 -8.26
CA LEU A 88 0.80 1.29 -8.49
C LEU A 88 1.58 1.90 -9.66
N VAL A 89 2.87 2.18 -9.47
CA VAL A 89 3.77 2.52 -10.55
C VAL A 89 4.13 1.24 -11.30
N GLU A 90 3.62 1.07 -12.52
CA GLU A 90 3.99 -0.05 -13.39
C GLU A 90 5.32 0.22 -14.10
N GLU A 91 5.51 1.46 -14.59
CA GLU A 91 6.72 1.82 -15.34
C GLU A 91 7.13 3.28 -15.11
N VAL A 92 8.44 3.55 -15.17
CA VAL A 92 9.04 4.89 -15.08
C VAL A 92 9.79 5.21 -16.37
N GLY A 93 9.11 5.93 -17.26
CA GLY A 93 9.62 6.40 -18.54
C GLY A 93 10.25 7.80 -18.48
N GLU A 94 10.41 8.41 -19.66
CA GLU A 94 10.89 9.77 -19.79
C GLU A 94 9.84 10.77 -19.29
N GLY A 95 10.25 11.72 -18.45
CA GLY A 95 9.33 12.69 -17.86
C GLY A 95 9.85 13.34 -16.58
N ALA A 96 8.96 14.06 -15.90
CA ALA A 96 9.27 14.79 -14.67
C ALA A 96 9.79 13.88 -13.54
N ALA A 97 9.25 12.66 -13.41
CA ALA A 97 9.67 11.72 -12.37
C ALA A 97 11.15 11.31 -12.53
N ARG A 98 11.56 10.93 -13.74
CA ARG A 98 12.97 10.56 -14.03
C ARG A 98 13.93 11.73 -13.84
N ARG A 99 13.55 12.95 -14.25
CA ARG A 99 14.39 14.15 -14.07
C ARG A 99 14.51 14.63 -12.64
N ALA A 100 13.51 14.37 -11.81
CA ALA A 100 13.56 14.73 -10.40
C ALA A 100 14.71 13.97 -9.68
N GLY A 101 15.26 12.91 -10.29
CA GLY A 101 16.35 12.13 -9.72
C GLY A 101 15.94 11.35 -8.48
N LEU A 102 14.64 11.13 -8.32
CA LEU A 102 14.05 10.50 -7.14
C LEU A 102 13.98 8.99 -7.37
N CYS A 103 14.16 8.24 -6.28
CA CYS A 103 14.06 6.79 -6.21
C CYS A 103 12.60 6.31 -6.36
N ILE A 104 11.89 6.78 -7.39
CA ILE A 104 10.61 6.20 -7.79
C ILE A 104 10.93 5.02 -8.72
N GLU A 105 10.48 3.84 -8.34
CA GLU A 105 10.73 2.60 -9.04
C GLU A 105 9.41 1.88 -9.40
N PRO A 106 9.39 1.05 -10.46
CA PRO A 106 8.31 0.11 -10.67
C PRO A 106 8.03 -0.72 -9.42
N GLY A 107 6.76 -0.80 -9.02
CA GLY A 107 6.34 -1.45 -7.78
C GLY A 107 6.01 -0.48 -6.65
N ASP A 108 6.49 0.77 -6.71
CA ASP A 108 6.13 1.81 -5.75
C ASP A 108 4.64 2.12 -5.81
N ARG A 109 4.10 2.58 -4.68
CA ARG A 109 2.69 2.95 -4.58
C ARG A 109 2.54 4.41 -4.17
N ILE A 110 1.78 5.15 -4.96
CA ILE A 110 1.39 6.53 -4.66
C ILE A 110 0.22 6.48 -3.69
N LEU A 111 0.47 6.97 -2.47
CA LEU A 111 -0.53 7.09 -1.41
C LEU A 111 -1.30 8.41 -1.49
N CYS A 112 -0.64 9.45 -1.99
CA CYS A 112 -1.15 10.83 -2.04
C CYS A 112 -0.58 11.54 -3.28
N ALA A 113 -1.40 12.33 -3.96
CA ALA A 113 -0.98 13.15 -5.10
C ALA A 113 -1.55 14.56 -4.98
N GLY A 114 -0.66 15.58 -4.94
CA GLY A 114 -1.09 16.98 -4.85
C GLY A 114 -1.89 17.31 -3.59
N GLY A 115 -1.66 16.59 -2.48
CA GLY A 115 -2.41 16.75 -1.23
C GLY A 115 -3.76 16.03 -1.22
N VAL A 116 -4.12 15.30 -2.27
CA VAL A 116 -5.32 14.46 -2.31
C VAL A 116 -4.96 13.05 -1.86
N GLU A 117 -5.73 12.53 -0.91
CA GLU A 117 -5.71 11.16 -0.41
C GLU A 117 -7.11 10.55 -0.56
N GLY A 118 -7.22 9.23 -0.76
CA GLY A 118 -8.54 8.60 -0.83
C GLY A 118 -8.59 7.32 -1.66
N ASN A 119 -9.65 7.18 -2.45
CA ASN A 119 -9.74 6.10 -3.44
C ASN A 119 -8.77 6.44 -4.60
N ALA A 120 -8.21 5.41 -5.23
CA ALA A 120 -7.37 5.54 -6.41
C ALA A 120 -8.01 6.34 -7.55
N LYS A 121 -9.34 6.47 -7.61
CA LYS A 121 -10.03 7.34 -8.58
C LYS A 121 -9.91 8.84 -8.26
N ASP A 122 -9.68 9.16 -7.00
CA ASP A 122 -9.54 10.54 -6.50
C ASP A 122 -8.08 11.00 -6.52
N LEU A 123 -7.13 10.05 -6.66
CA LEU A 123 -5.68 10.26 -6.81
C LEU A 123 -5.28 10.51 -8.27
#